data_AF-A0A6N7CHT4-F1
#
_entry.id   AF-A0A6N7CHT4-F1
#
_cell.length_a   1.000
_cell.length_b   1.000
_cell.length_c   1.000
_cell.angle_alpha   90.00
_cell.angle_beta   90.00
_cell.angle_gamma   90.00
#
_symmetry.space_group_name_H-M   'P 1'
#
loop_
_entity.id
_entity.type
_entity.pdbx_description
1 polymer ?
#
loop_
_entity_poly.entity_id
_entity_poly.type
_entity_poly.pdbx_seq_one_letter_code
_entity_poly.pdbx_strand_id
1 'polypeptide(L)'
;MGFRTYQGNTISENGWRICDTGEIVKPLVPGTDNVRPEVRRGAAATILVAWAALWHRRIWRIDSYRPRDYWGFSWDNDIANSNHLSGTAVDLNATRLPWKVRASVNMPADKIAAVRQMLTEFEGTVFWGEDWATKDPMHTQINLPEGDPRLDAFATRLDNGYLWVYGPPDPDAFPLPAGYYYGPLDGPAESISGLFPTDPQSWKDGLGRWQKTCGIPETGIWDTGTARAATALQISNGWPVTGYVFEGEWNVVIRHGQRPDLGGSGHPADTARGTRQDLGGCVAVPDHPGHRRIPVRHLLFPIQQREHAGYEVRGEPRLGGACL
;
A
#
# COMPACT_ATOMS: atom_id res chain seq x y z
N MET A 1 18.35 -17.70 12.62
CA MET A 1 18.34 -18.32 11.28
C MET A 1 16.93 -18.16 10.72
N GLY A 2 16.77 -18.13 9.39
CA GLY A 2 15.47 -17.94 8.71
C GLY A 2 15.01 -19.17 7.92
N PHE A 3 15.84 -20.21 7.85
CA PHE A 3 15.62 -21.40 7.02
C PHE A 3 15.83 -22.67 7.82
N ARG A 4 15.08 -23.72 7.48
CA ARG A 4 15.11 -24.99 8.21
C ARG A 4 14.93 -26.20 7.28
N THR A 5 15.31 -27.36 7.78
CA THR A 5 14.97 -28.65 7.18
C THR A 5 13.67 -29.17 7.79
N TYR A 6 12.73 -29.65 6.99
CA TYR A 6 11.51 -30.30 7.42
C TYR A 6 11.39 -31.68 6.79
N GLN A 7 11.30 -32.73 7.63
CA GLN A 7 11.21 -34.13 7.18
C GLN A 7 12.24 -34.50 6.09
N GLY A 8 13.46 -33.98 6.18
CA GLY A 8 14.53 -34.22 5.21
C GLY A 8 14.56 -33.27 4.00
N ASN A 9 13.55 -32.43 3.81
CA ASN A 9 13.52 -31.42 2.74
C ASN A 9 14.02 -30.06 3.22
N THR A 10 14.81 -29.40 2.39
CA THR A 10 15.21 -27.98 2.56
C THR A 10 14.52 -27.05 1.55
N ILE A 11 13.84 -27.62 0.55
CA ILE A 11 13.19 -26.94 -0.56
C ILE A 11 11.75 -27.47 -0.66
N SER A 12 10.78 -26.57 -0.86
CA SER A 12 9.38 -26.90 -1.11
C SER A 12 9.15 -27.29 -2.58
N GLU A 13 7.96 -27.79 -2.90
CA GLU A 13 7.58 -28.24 -4.24
C GLU A 13 7.82 -27.18 -5.31
N ASN A 14 7.51 -25.91 -5.03
CA ASN A 14 7.69 -24.81 -5.99
C ASN A 14 9.14 -24.25 -6.05
N GLY A 15 10.11 -24.93 -5.43
CA GLY A 15 11.53 -24.56 -5.52
C GLY A 15 11.96 -23.45 -4.57
N TRP A 16 11.20 -23.20 -3.49
CA TRP A 16 11.57 -22.22 -2.47
C TRP A 16 12.16 -22.88 -1.24
N ARG A 17 13.14 -22.22 -0.61
CA ARG A 17 13.70 -22.73 0.65
C ARG A 17 12.64 -22.77 1.76
N ILE A 18 12.54 -23.92 2.42
CA ILE A 18 11.68 -24.10 3.60
C ILE A 18 12.21 -23.19 4.72
N CYS A 19 11.29 -22.48 5.37
CA CYS A 19 11.65 -21.40 6.28
C CYS A 19 11.07 -21.54 7.68
N ASP A 20 11.63 -20.77 8.60
CA ASP A 20 11.03 -20.53 9.91
C ASP A 20 10.32 -19.17 9.90
N THR A 21 9.74 -18.82 11.06
CA THR A 21 8.96 -17.58 11.21
C THR A 21 9.76 -16.30 10.98
N GLY A 22 11.10 -16.34 10.98
CA GLY A 22 11.96 -15.18 10.69
C GLY A 22 11.81 -14.64 9.26
N GLU A 23 11.36 -15.49 8.32
CA GLU A 23 11.14 -15.11 6.92
C GLU A 23 9.68 -14.77 6.60
N ILE A 24 8.80 -14.81 7.61
CA ILE A 24 7.35 -14.66 7.44
C ILE A 24 6.90 -13.26 7.85
N VAL A 25 6.05 -12.67 7.03
CA VAL A 25 5.34 -11.41 7.30
C VAL A 25 3.83 -11.62 7.26
N LYS A 26 3.07 -10.68 7.85
CA LYS A 26 1.61 -10.73 7.95
C LYS A 26 0.97 -9.40 7.48
N PRO A 27 1.13 -9.03 6.19
CA PRO A 27 0.62 -7.76 5.70
C PRO A 27 -0.91 -7.75 5.76
N LEU A 28 -1.51 -6.58 5.96
CA LEU A 28 -2.96 -6.43 5.81
C LEU A 28 -3.32 -6.66 4.34
N VAL A 29 -4.30 -7.52 4.07
CA VAL A 29 -4.88 -7.64 2.74
C VAL A 29 -5.75 -6.40 2.48
N PRO A 30 -5.43 -5.57 1.47
CA PRO A 30 -6.22 -4.40 1.13
C PRO A 30 -7.71 -4.72 0.93
N GLY A 31 -8.57 -3.86 1.47
CA GLY A 31 -10.03 -3.99 1.35
C GLY A 31 -10.68 -4.97 2.34
N THR A 32 -9.93 -5.56 3.27
CA THR A 32 -10.47 -6.50 4.28
C THR A 32 -10.51 -5.89 5.68
N ASP A 33 -11.36 -6.42 6.56
CA ASP A 33 -11.51 -5.90 7.93
C ASP A 33 -10.28 -6.14 8.83
N ASN A 34 -9.52 -7.22 8.62
CA ASN A 34 -8.21 -7.49 9.25
C ASN A 34 -7.57 -8.82 8.75
N VAL A 35 -7.65 -9.15 7.46
CA VAL A 35 -7.09 -10.43 6.96
C VAL A 35 -5.59 -10.28 6.75
N ARG A 36 -4.80 -11.20 7.34
CA ARG A 36 -3.33 -11.14 7.38
C ARG A 36 -2.70 -12.53 7.21
N PRO A 37 -2.70 -13.10 6.00
CA PRO A 37 -2.08 -14.39 5.77
C PRO A 37 -0.58 -14.32 6.06
N GLU A 38 -0.06 -15.38 6.66
CA GLU A 38 1.36 -15.58 6.87
C GLU A 38 2.03 -15.90 5.53
N VAL A 39 2.89 -15.02 5.05
CA VAL A 39 3.52 -15.19 3.74
C VAL A 39 5.01 -14.88 3.79
N ARG A 40 5.75 -15.51 2.89
CA ARG A 40 7.17 -15.30 2.64
C ARG A 40 7.44 -13.84 2.30
N ARG A 41 8.32 -13.17 3.04
CA ARG A 41 8.72 -11.78 2.74
C ARG A 41 9.27 -11.59 1.33
N GLY A 42 9.29 -10.34 0.87
CA GLY A 42 9.75 -9.97 -0.48
C GLY A 42 8.63 -10.08 -1.51
N ALA A 43 8.99 -10.33 -2.78
CA ALA A 43 8.02 -10.38 -3.88
C ALA A 43 6.87 -11.37 -3.65
N ALA A 44 7.11 -12.51 -3.00
CA ALA A 44 6.07 -13.48 -2.68
C ALA A 44 4.95 -12.88 -1.82
N ALA A 45 5.30 -12.06 -0.80
CA ALA A 45 4.31 -11.37 0.03
C ALA A 45 3.49 -10.38 -0.80
N THR A 46 4.15 -9.52 -1.59
CA THR A 46 3.47 -8.53 -2.45
C THR A 46 2.48 -9.21 -3.40
N ILE A 47 2.88 -10.31 -4.02
CA ILE A 47 2.06 -11.03 -5.00
C ILE A 47 0.90 -11.76 -4.32
N LEU A 48 1.15 -12.56 -3.28
CA LEU A 48 0.09 -13.36 -2.63
C LEU A 48 -0.92 -12.49 -1.87
N VAL A 49 -0.48 -11.37 -1.28
CA VAL A 49 -1.41 -10.40 -0.66
C VAL A 49 -2.25 -9.70 -1.73
N ALA A 50 -1.65 -9.39 -2.89
CA ALA A 50 -2.41 -8.78 -3.97
C ALA A 50 -3.45 -9.76 -4.55
N TRP A 51 -3.04 -11.02 -4.68
CA TRP A 51 -3.93 -12.13 -5.07
C TRP A 51 -5.12 -12.25 -4.11
N ALA A 52 -4.86 -12.27 -2.79
CA ALA A 52 -5.91 -12.33 -1.78
C ALA A 52 -6.86 -11.12 -1.82
N ALA A 53 -6.34 -9.92 -2.08
CA ALA A 53 -7.17 -8.71 -2.22
C ALA A 53 -8.10 -8.76 -3.44
N LEU A 54 -7.58 -9.22 -4.58
CA LEU A 54 -8.42 -9.42 -5.77
C LEU A 54 -9.43 -10.54 -5.59
N TRP A 55 -9.04 -11.63 -4.91
CA TRP A 55 -9.95 -12.70 -4.56
C TRP A 55 -11.10 -12.17 -3.69
N HIS A 56 -10.77 -11.39 -2.65
CA HIS A 56 -11.75 -10.73 -1.79
C HIS A 56 -12.75 -9.89 -2.59
N ARG A 57 -12.24 -9.11 -3.56
CA ARG A 57 -13.04 -8.17 -4.36
C ARG A 57 -13.90 -8.87 -5.42
N ARG A 58 -13.38 -9.89 -6.10
CA ARG A 58 -13.98 -10.47 -7.32
C ARG A 58 -14.65 -11.82 -7.10
N ILE A 59 -14.12 -12.62 -6.18
CA ILE A 59 -14.55 -14.01 -5.97
C ILE A 59 -15.48 -14.07 -4.76
N TRP A 60 -14.94 -13.98 -3.56
CA TRP A 60 -15.70 -13.91 -2.32
C TRP A 60 -14.91 -13.19 -1.25
N ARG A 61 -15.63 -12.56 -0.34
CA ARG A 61 -15.04 -12.03 0.88
C ARG A 61 -14.33 -13.15 1.64
N ILE A 62 -13.09 -12.89 2.02
CA ILE A 62 -12.23 -13.78 2.83
C ILE A 62 -12.23 -13.44 4.33
N ASP A 63 -13.02 -12.45 4.73
CA ASP A 63 -13.12 -11.91 6.09
C ASP A 63 -14.51 -12.09 6.71
N SER A 64 -15.38 -12.89 6.09
CA SER A 64 -16.76 -13.09 6.52
C SER A 64 -16.91 -14.19 7.58
N TYR A 65 -16.02 -15.17 7.58
CA TYR A 65 -16.05 -16.28 8.53
C TYR A 65 -15.24 -15.97 9.81
N ARG A 66 -15.63 -16.60 10.93
CA ARG A 66 -14.98 -16.45 12.23
C ARG A 66 -14.69 -17.85 12.83
N PRO A 67 -13.51 -18.10 13.41
CA PRO A 67 -12.46 -17.11 13.67
C PRO A 67 -11.57 -16.78 12.46
N ARG A 68 -11.43 -17.69 11.48
CA ARG A 68 -10.56 -17.54 10.30
C ARG A 68 -10.92 -18.56 9.22
N ASP A 69 -10.80 -18.20 7.94
CA ASP A 69 -11.06 -19.08 6.78
C ASP A 69 -10.06 -18.82 5.63
N TYR A 70 -8.83 -18.50 6.02
CA TYR A 70 -7.70 -18.31 5.13
C TYR A 70 -6.44 -18.87 5.80
N TRP A 71 -5.48 -19.40 5.04
CA TRP A 71 -4.24 -19.96 5.59
C TRP A 71 -3.04 -19.51 4.77
N GLY A 72 -1.86 -19.56 5.40
CA GLY A 72 -0.57 -19.18 4.81
C GLY A 72 0.50 -20.11 5.32
N PHE A 73 1.67 -19.61 5.71
CA PHE A 73 2.75 -20.40 6.29
C PHE A 73 2.28 -21.36 7.40
N SER A 74 2.80 -22.58 7.35
CA SER A 74 2.64 -23.58 8.41
C SER A 74 4.00 -24.06 8.90
N TRP A 75 4.12 -24.22 10.23
CA TRP A 75 5.34 -24.77 10.85
C TRP A 75 5.45 -26.28 10.58
N ASP A 76 4.34 -26.99 10.66
CA ASP A 76 4.23 -28.41 10.34
C ASP A 76 3.16 -28.61 9.25
N ASN A 77 3.35 -29.64 8.43
CA ASN A 77 2.45 -30.00 7.35
C ASN A 77 2.53 -31.51 7.04
N ASP A 78 1.42 -32.10 6.62
CA ASP A 78 1.34 -33.51 6.26
C ASP A 78 2.06 -33.82 4.93
N ILE A 79 2.26 -32.80 4.09
CA ILE A 79 3.04 -32.87 2.85
C ILE A 79 4.45 -32.35 3.13
N ALA A 80 5.44 -33.25 3.10
CA ALA A 80 6.82 -32.99 3.51
C ALA A 80 7.55 -31.87 2.75
N ASN A 81 7.09 -31.53 1.55
CA ASN A 81 7.59 -30.43 0.73
C ASN A 81 6.51 -29.39 0.38
N SER A 82 5.46 -29.25 1.21
CA SER A 82 4.39 -28.27 1.03
C SER A 82 4.92 -26.84 0.86
N ASN A 83 4.29 -26.07 -0.03
CA ASN A 83 4.59 -24.64 -0.23
C ASN A 83 4.08 -23.75 0.91
N HIS A 84 3.30 -24.29 1.85
CA HIS A 84 3.03 -23.61 3.12
C HIS A 84 4.27 -23.60 4.03
N LEU A 85 5.19 -24.57 3.91
CA LEU A 85 6.42 -24.61 4.73
C LEU A 85 7.44 -23.52 4.33
N SER A 86 7.35 -23.02 3.10
CA SER A 86 8.13 -21.89 2.59
C SER A 86 7.37 -20.55 2.68
N GLY A 87 6.09 -20.56 3.10
CA GLY A 87 5.24 -19.37 3.14
C GLY A 87 4.86 -18.82 1.76
N THR A 88 4.93 -19.65 0.71
CA THR A 88 4.66 -19.24 -0.68
C THR A 88 3.35 -19.79 -1.22
N ALA A 89 2.44 -20.18 -0.33
CA ALA A 89 1.08 -20.59 -0.63
C ALA A 89 0.08 -19.90 0.30
N VAL A 90 -1.14 -19.72 -0.20
CA VAL A 90 -2.29 -19.28 0.58
C VAL A 90 -3.52 -20.10 0.23
N ASP A 91 -4.30 -20.43 1.25
CA ASP A 91 -5.64 -21.00 1.10
C ASP A 91 -6.68 -19.94 1.38
N LEU A 92 -7.68 -19.82 0.52
CA LEU A 92 -8.74 -18.82 0.66
C LEU A 92 -10.11 -19.50 0.60
N ASN A 93 -11.01 -19.10 1.51
CA ASN A 93 -12.35 -19.66 1.63
C ASN A 93 -12.37 -21.21 1.79
N ALA A 94 -11.44 -21.74 2.59
CA ALA A 94 -11.18 -23.17 2.77
C ALA A 94 -12.44 -23.98 3.12
N THR A 95 -13.29 -23.43 3.99
CA THR A 95 -14.55 -24.05 4.42
C THR A 95 -15.49 -24.32 3.23
N ARG A 96 -15.46 -23.46 2.21
CA ARG A 96 -16.30 -23.58 1.00
C ARG A 96 -15.58 -24.32 -0.13
N LEU A 97 -14.26 -24.37 -0.12
CA LEU A 97 -13.42 -24.92 -1.17
C LEU A 97 -12.53 -26.05 -0.62
N PRO A 98 -13.13 -27.16 -0.17
CA PRO A 98 -12.39 -28.23 0.50
C PRO A 98 -11.45 -28.95 -0.46
N TRP A 99 -10.35 -29.46 0.12
CA TRP A 99 -9.36 -30.25 -0.59
C TRP A 99 -9.98 -31.50 -1.21
N LYS A 100 -9.46 -31.92 -2.37
CA LYS A 100 -9.92 -33.05 -3.21
C LYS A 100 -11.29 -32.87 -3.84
N VAL A 101 -11.91 -31.69 -3.70
CA VAL A 101 -13.19 -31.36 -4.32
C VAL A 101 -12.94 -30.34 -5.42
N ARG A 102 -13.45 -30.59 -6.62
CA ARG A 102 -13.33 -29.62 -7.73
C ARG A 102 -14.01 -28.30 -7.41
N ALA A 103 -13.42 -27.19 -7.83
CA ALA A 103 -13.99 -25.85 -7.69
C ALA A 103 -15.45 -25.79 -8.13
N SER A 104 -15.79 -26.41 -9.27
CA SER A 104 -17.16 -26.34 -9.84
C SER A 104 -18.24 -27.03 -9.02
N VAL A 105 -17.89 -27.73 -7.93
CA VAL A 105 -18.88 -28.28 -6.99
C VAL A 105 -19.44 -27.15 -6.11
N ASN A 106 -18.60 -26.21 -5.67
CA ASN A 106 -18.97 -25.19 -4.68
C ASN A 106 -18.86 -23.75 -5.19
N MET A 107 -18.15 -23.55 -6.31
CA MET A 107 -17.88 -22.28 -6.96
C MET A 107 -18.69 -22.14 -8.26
N PRO A 108 -19.57 -21.12 -8.37
CA PRO A 108 -20.25 -20.76 -9.60
C PRO A 108 -19.29 -20.55 -10.78
N ALA A 109 -19.76 -20.84 -11.99
CA ALA A 109 -18.94 -20.81 -13.21
C ALA A 109 -18.37 -19.42 -13.52
N ASP A 110 -19.10 -18.34 -13.23
CA ASP A 110 -18.64 -16.95 -13.37
C ASP A 110 -17.46 -16.63 -12.44
N LYS A 111 -17.48 -17.16 -11.22
CA LYS A 111 -16.36 -17.03 -10.27
C LYS A 111 -15.15 -17.83 -10.69
N ILE A 112 -15.35 -19.04 -11.21
CA ILE A 112 -14.27 -19.83 -11.80
C ILE A 112 -13.65 -19.05 -12.97
N ALA A 113 -14.47 -18.48 -13.87
CA ALA A 113 -13.99 -17.66 -14.97
C ALA A 113 -13.20 -16.44 -14.47
N ALA A 114 -13.65 -15.79 -13.39
CA ALA A 114 -12.92 -14.69 -12.77
C ALA A 114 -11.57 -15.12 -12.16
N VAL A 115 -11.47 -16.32 -11.54
CA VAL A 115 -10.18 -16.86 -11.09
C VAL A 115 -9.26 -17.12 -12.29
N ARG A 116 -9.78 -17.66 -13.39
CA ARG A 116 -9.00 -17.86 -14.63
C ARG A 116 -8.50 -16.53 -15.21
N GLN A 117 -9.33 -15.49 -15.20
CA GLN A 117 -8.90 -14.15 -15.59
C GLN A 117 -7.79 -13.62 -14.67
N MET A 118 -7.94 -13.78 -13.35
CA MET A 118 -6.90 -13.38 -12.39
C MET A 118 -5.57 -14.10 -12.65
N LEU A 119 -5.57 -15.41 -12.96
CA LEU A 119 -4.33 -16.13 -13.31
C LEU A 119 -3.64 -15.53 -14.53
N THR A 120 -4.40 -15.12 -15.55
CA THR A 120 -3.87 -14.41 -16.73
C THR A 120 -3.29 -13.04 -16.35
N GLU A 121 -4.00 -12.27 -15.53
CA GLU A 121 -3.54 -10.96 -15.01
C GLU A 121 -2.31 -11.07 -14.11
N PHE A 122 -2.08 -12.24 -13.49
CA PHE A 122 -0.90 -12.52 -12.67
C PHE A 122 0.28 -13.06 -13.48
N GLU A 123 0.14 -13.12 -14.82
CA GLU A 123 1.25 -13.33 -15.75
C GLU A 123 2.11 -14.55 -15.43
N GLY A 124 1.47 -15.62 -14.92
CA GLY A 124 2.12 -16.88 -14.58
C GLY A 124 2.89 -16.87 -13.26
N THR A 125 2.80 -15.80 -12.44
CA THR A 125 3.43 -15.74 -11.11
C THR A 125 2.67 -16.51 -10.04
N VAL A 126 1.38 -16.78 -10.26
CA VAL A 126 0.51 -17.56 -9.36
C VAL A 126 -0.01 -18.82 -10.06
N PHE A 127 -0.08 -19.92 -9.32
CA PHE A 127 -0.67 -21.19 -9.71
C PHE A 127 -1.90 -21.49 -8.84
N TRP A 128 -2.90 -22.15 -9.42
CA TRP A 128 -4.13 -22.54 -8.72
C TRP A 128 -4.22 -24.06 -8.59
N GLY A 129 -4.40 -24.56 -7.37
CA GLY A 129 -4.47 -26.00 -7.06
C GLY A 129 -5.64 -26.75 -7.73
N GLU A 130 -6.64 -26.05 -8.26
CA GLU A 130 -7.67 -26.65 -9.13
C GLU A 130 -7.06 -27.26 -10.41
N ASP A 131 -5.85 -26.87 -10.81
CA ASP A 131 -5.18 -27.39 -12.02
C ASP A 131 -4.41 -28.68 -11.78
N TRP A 132 -4.17 -29.07 -10.53
CA TRP A 132 -3.58 -30.37 -10.21
C TRP A 132 -4.50 -31.54 -10.55
N ALA A 133 -3.93 -32.74 -10.65
CA ALA A 133 -4.72 -33.97 -10.82
C ALA A 133 -5.65 -34.21 -9.61
N THR A 134 -5.10 -34.07 -8.39
CA THR A 134 -5.88 -34.00 -7.16
C THR A 134 -6.25 -32.55 -6.92
N LYS A 135 -7.54 -32.27 -6.87
CA LYS A 135 -8.06 -30.90 -6.98
C LYS A 135 -7.99 -30.19 -5.64
N ASP A 136 -7.47 -28.98 -5.65
CA ASP A 136 -7.39 -28.15 -4.45
C ASP A 136 -7.78 -26.70 -4.76
N PRO A 137 -9.08 -26.37 -4.76
CA PRO A 137 -9.55 -25.09 -5.24
C PRO A 137 -9.35 -23.93 -4.25
N MET A 138 -9.08 -24.20 -2.96
CA MET A 138 -8.68 -23.13 -2.01
C MET A 138 -7.23 -22.73 -2.18
N HIS A 139 -6.37 -23.67 -2.58
CA HIS A 139 -4.92 -23.52 -2.61
C HIS A 139 -4.44 -22.72 -3.81
N THR A 140 -3.63 -21.69 -3.54
CA THR A 140 -2.90 -20.94 -4.55
C THR A 140 -1.47 -20.70 -4.09
N GLN A 141 -0.52 -20.65 -5.03
CA GLN A 141 0.90 -20.56 -4.69
C GLN A 141 1.69 -19.74 -5.70
N ILE A 142 2.89 -19.30 -5.30
CA ILE A 142 3.88 -18.78 -6.24
C ILE A 142 4.29 -19.89 -7.21
N ASN A 143 4.29 -19.56 -8.50
CA ASN A 143 4.49 -20.50 -9.61
C ASN A 143 5.88 -20.39 -10.28
N LEU A 144 6.78 -19.59 -9.70
CA LEU A 144 8.14 -19.41 -10.18
C LEU A 144 9.13 -19.73 -9.04
N PRO A 145 10.33 -20.25 -9.37
CA PRO A 145 11.33 -20.60 -8.36
C PRO A 145 11.85 -19.38 -7.60
N GLU A 146 12.40 -19.60 -6.42
CA GLU A 146 12.99 -18.55 -5.59
C GLU A 146 14.09 -17.80 -6.35
N GLY A 147 13.99 -16.47 -6.40
CA GLY A 147 14.95 -15.60 -7.09
C GLY A 147 14.70 -15.40 -8.58
N ASP A 148 13.58 -15.89 -9.14
CA ASP A 148 13.19 -15.57 -10.52
C ASP A 148 12.89 -14.06 -10.67
N PRO A 149 13.61 -13.32 -11.53
CA PRO A 149 13.48 -11.86 -11.64
C PRO A 149 12.09 -11.40 -12.10
N ARG A 150 11.28 -12.28 -12.70
CA ARG A 150 9.90 -11.94 -13.07
C ARG A 150 9.01 -11.70 -11.85
N LEU A 151 9.32 -12.32 -10.71
CA LEU A 151 8.59 -12.08 -9.47
C LEU A 151 8.82 -10.65 -8.97
N ASP A 152 10.06 -10.20 -8.95
CA ASP A 152 10.40 -8.84 -8.52
C ASP A 152 9.83 -7.78 -9.46
N ALA A 153 9.90 -8.03 -10.77
CA ALA A 153 9.32 -7.15 -11.78
C ALA A 153 7.79 -7.03 -11.64
N PHE A 154 7.10 -8.16 -11.40
CA PHE A 154 5.66 -8.17 -11.22
C PHE A 154 5.24 -7.52 -9.89
N ALA A 155 5.95 -7.80 -8.80
CA ALA A 155 5.74 -7.14 -7.51
C ALA A 155 5.90 -5.62 -7.61
N THR A 156 6.96 -5.15 -8.27
CA THR A 156 7.19 -3.71 -8.54
C THR A 156 6.02 -3.08 -9.29
N ARG A 157 5.45 -3.77 -10.28
CA ARG A 157 4.27 -3.28 -11.01
C ARG A 157 3.04 -3.19 -10.12
N LEU A 158 2.79 -4.17 -9.26
CA LEU A 158 1.69 -4.15 -8.29
C LEU A 158 1.84 -2.96 -7.32
N ASP A 159 3.04 -2.73 -6.80
CA ASP A 159 3.34 -1.60 -5.91
C ASP A 159 3.16 -0.25 -6.64
N ASN A 160 3.45 -0.20 -7.94
CA ASN A 160 3.21 0.96 -8.80
C ASN A 160 1.76 1.04 -9.32
N GLY A 161 0.83 0.29 -8.73
CA GLY A 161 -0.61 0.41 -8.95
C GLY A 161 -1.21 -0.46 -10.05
N TYR A 162 -0.46 -1.44 -10.55
CA TYR A 162 -1.03 -2.47 -11.41
C TYR A 162 -2.19 -3.19 -10.69
N LEU A 163 -3.29 -3.41 -11.41
CA LEU A 163 -4.55 -3.99 -10.92
C LEU A 163 -5.25 -3.21 -9.80
N TRP A 164 -4.77 -2.00 -9.47
CA TRP A 164 -5.33 -1.11 -8.45
C TRP A 164 -5.47 -1.79 -7.08
N VAL A 165 -4.49 -2.64 -6.72
CA VAL A 165 -4.53 -3.40 -5.48
C VAL A 165 -3.95 -2.59 -4.31
N TYR A 166 -2.79 -1.99 -4.54
CA TYR A 166 -2.13 -1.12 -3.56
C TYR A 166 -2.44 0.37 -3.83
N GLY A 167 -3.60 0.65 -4.45
CA GLY A 167 -3.99 1.95 -5.00
C GLY A 167 -3.25 2.26 -6.31
N PRO A 168 -3.49 3.39 -7.00
CA PRO A 168 -2.33 4.03 -7.61
C PRO A 168 -1.37 4.36 -6.44
N PRO A 169 -0.04 4.43 -6.60
CA PRO A 169 0.69 5.31 -5.71
C PRO A 169 -0.04 6.63 -5.81
N ASP A 170 -0.69 7.10 -4.73
CA ASP A 170 -1.20 8.47 -4.70
C ASP A 170 0.01 9.29 -5.13
N PRO A 171 0.00 9.92 -6.33
CA PRO A 171 1.19 10.58 -6.84
C PRO A 171 1.62 11.69 -5.86
N ASP A 172 0.67 12.13 -5.04
CA ASP A 172 0.80 13.15 -4.02
C ASP A 172 1.03 12.58 -2.61
N ALA A 173 1.01 11.25 -2.42
CA ALA A 173 1.39 10.63 -1.16
C ALA A 173 2.89 10.68 -0.96
N PHE A 174 3.27 10.85 0.31
CA PHE A 174 4.66 10.77 0.68
C PHE A 174 5.18 9.34 0.42
N PRO A 175 6.22 9.18 -0.41
CA PRO A 175 6.63 7.88 -0.94
C PRO A 175 7.46 7.03 0.03
N LEU A 176 7.90 7.61 1.15
CA LEU A 176 8.75 6.93 2.13
C LEU A 176 7.92 6.36 3.30
N PRO A 177 8.38 5.28 3.96
CA PRO A 177 7.74 4.76 5.17
C PRO A 177 7.70 5.79 6.31
N ALA A 178 6.80 5.60 7.28
CA ALA A 178 6.75 6.45 8.47
C ALA A 178 8.12 6.48 9.18
N GLY A 179 8.61 7.69 9.48
CA GLY A 179 9.93 7.91 10.11
C GLY A 179 11.09 8.08 9.14
N TYR A 180 10.89 7.81 7.84
CA TYR A 180 11.89 8.05 6.80
C TYR A 180 11.75 9.46 6.23
N TYR A 181 12.83 9.98 5.67
CA TYR A 181 12.89 11.32 5.08
C TYR A 181 13.89 11.35 3.93
N TYR A 182 13.76 12.32 3.03
CA TYR A 182 14.82 12.58 2.05
C TYR A 182 15.90 13.45 2.68
N GLY A 183 17.15 12.99 2.55
CA GLY A 183 18.28 13.54 3.26
C GLY A 183 19.63 13.07 2.70
N PRO A 184 20.74 13.49 3.32
CA PRO A 184 22.07 13.22 2.81
C PRO A 184 22.44 11.73 2.90
N LEU A 185 23.37 11.31 2.03
CA LEU A 185 23.83 9.91 1.91
C LEU A 185 24.52 9.40 3.18
N ASP A 186 25.19 10.29 3.93
CA ASP A 186 25.89 9.98 5.17
C ASP A 186 24.98 10.01 6.42
N GLY A 187 23.66 10.17 6.21
CA GLY A 187 22.66 10.08 7.26
C GLY A 187 22.41 8.65 7.77
N PRO A 188 21.52 8.50 8.76
CA PRO A 188 21.06 7.18 9.23
C PRO A 188 20.27 6.44 8.13
N ALA A 189 19.91 5.17 8.36
CA ALA A 189 19.24 4.33 7.36
C ALA A 189 17.88 4.88 6.88
N GLU A 190 17.26 5.73 7.69
CA GLU A 190 16.01 6.44 7.41
C GLU A 190 16.19 7.63 6.44
N SER A 191 17.43 8.07 6.20
CA SER A 191 17.81 9.16 5.30
C SER A 191 17.98 8.64 3.88
N ILE A 192 16.98 8.90 3.03
CA ILE A 192 16.96 8.43 1.64
C ILE A 192 17.57 9.49 0.73
N SER A 193 18.71 9.15 0.12
CA SER A 193 19.44 10.05 -0.79
C SER A 193 19.16 9.79 -2.27
N GLY A 194 18.61 8.64 -2.63
CA GLY A 194 18.45 8.21 -4.03
C GLY A 194 19.74 7.69 -4.68
N LEU A 195 20.87 7.71 -3.95
CA LEU A 195 22.18 7.28 -4.44
C LEU A 195 22.47 5.81 -4.14
N PHE A 196 21.77 5.16 -3.22
CA PHE A 196 22.00 3.73 -2.99
C PHE A 196 21.42 2.92 -4.16
N PRO A 197 22.14 1.89 -4.65
CA PRO A 197 21.59 0.96 -5.64
C PRO A 197 20.33 0.24 -5.16
N THR A 198 20.17 0.11 -3.84
CA THR A 198 19.02 -0.53 -3.19
C THR A 198 17.83 0.41 -2.96
N ASP A 199 17.97 1.72 -3.20
CA ASP A 199 16.86 2.66 -3.08
C ASP A 199 15.81 2.32 -4.16
N PRO A 200 14.55 2.04 -3.79
CA PRO A 200 13.48 1.76 -4.74
C PRO A 200 13.34 2.87 -5.78
N GLN A 201 13.11 2.49 -7.05
CA GLN A 201 12.94 3.45 -8.13
C GLN A 201 11.78 4.42 -7.83
N SER A 202 10.69 3.93 -7.22
CA SER A 202 9.55 4.75 -6.80
C SER A 202 9.91 5.84 -5.80
N TRP A 203 10.94 5.64 -4.96
CA TRP A 203 11.42 6.66 -4.01
C TRP A 203 12.24 7.74 -4.73
N LYS A 204 13.02 7.37 -5.75
CA LYS A 204 13.78 8.32 -6.59
C LYS A 204 12.82 9.16 -7.44
N ASP A 205 11.83 8.52 -8.04
CA ASP A 205 10.77 9.18 -8.80
C ASP A 205 9.97 10.14 -7.88
N GLY A 206 9.77 9.77 -6.62
CA GLY A 206 9.18 10.64 -5.59
C GLY A 206 9.99 11.92 -5.39
N LEU A 207 11.29 11.79 -5.10
CA LEU A 207 12.17 12.94 -4.90
C LEU A 207 12.21 13.84 -6.15
N GLY A 208 12.25 13.22 -7.34
CA GLY A 208 12.17 13.91 -8.62
C GLY A 208 10.90 14.77 -8.76
N ARG A 209 9.73 14.25 -8.40
CA ARG A 209 8.47 15.01 -8.40
C ARG A 209 8.50 16.21 -7.46
N TRP A 210 9.08 16.04 -6.27
CA TRP A 210 9.22 17.12 -5.30
C TRP A 210 10.15 18.22 -5.84
N GLN A 211 11.32 17.84 -6.35
CA GLN A 211 12.29 18.74 -6.98
C GLN A 211 11.66 19.56 -8.12
N LYS A 212 10.98 18.88 -9.04
CA LYS A 212 10.27 19.50 -10.16
C LYS A 212 9.24 20.53 -9.68
N THR A 213 8.46 20.18 -8.66
CA THR A 213 7.43 21.07 -8.11
C THR A 213 8.03 22.29 -7.41
N CYS A 214 9.16 22.12 -6.71
CA CYS A 214 9.95 23.23 -6.18
C CYS A 214 10.56 24.12 -7.27
N GLY A 215 10.62 23.66 -8.54
CA GLY A 215 11.26 24.39 -9.64
C GLY A 215 12.78 24.20 -9.70
N ILE A 216 13.29 23.08 -9.18
CA ILE A 216 14.70 22.68 -9.29
C ILE A 216 14.83 21.44 -10.20
N PRO A 217 16.04 21.10 -10.68
CA PRO A 217 16.23 19.93 -11.55
C PRO A 217 15.72 18.62 -10.92
N GLU A 218 14.99 17.83 -11.71
CA GLU A 218 14.44 16.51 -11.36
C GLU A 218 15.54 15.44 -11.46
N THR A 219 16.46 15.43 -10.49
CA THR A 219 17.59 14.49 -10.43
C THR A 219 17.22 13.17 -9.76
N GLY A 220 16.18 13.17 -8.91
CA GLY A 220 15.85 12.02 -8.06
C GLY A 220 16.92 11.71 -7.00
N ILE A 221 17.87 12.63 -6.82
CA ILE A 221 19.04 12.49 -5.94
C ILE A 221 19.06 13.65 -4.95
N TRP A 222 19.41 13.35 -3.70
CA TRP A 222 19.64 14.36 -2.68
C TRP A 222 20.94 15.11 -2.94
N ASP A 223 20.82 16.32 -3.48
CA ASP A 223 21.92 17.22 -3.80
C ASP A 223 21.83 18.56 -3.04
N THR A 224 22.85 19.41 -3.22
CA THR A 224 22.91 20.74 -2.59
C THR A 224 21.71 21.63 -2.96
N GLY A 225 21.17 21.48 -4.18
CA GLY A 225 19.99 22.23 -4.63
C GLY A 225 18.74 21.83 -3.86
N THR A 226 18.58 20.53 -3.63
CA THR A 226 17.49 19.92 -2.86
C THR A 226 17.55 20.34 -1.40
N ALA A 227 18.74 20.24 -0.77
CA ALA A 227 18.93 20.67 0.62
C ALA A 227 18.65 22.17 0.82
N ARG A 228 19.06 23.01 -0.13
CA ARG A 228 18.73 24.46 -0.11
C ARG A 228 17.23 24.70 -0.21
N ALA A 229 16.54 23.96 -1.08
CA ALA A 229 15.09 24.07 -1.25
C ALA A 229 14.33 23.66 0.01
N ALA A 230 14.72 22.56 0.66
CA ALA A 230 14.12 22.13 1.92
C ALA A 230 14.33 23.16 3.03
N THR A 231 15.55 23.69 3.16
CA THR A 231 15.90 24.74 4.13
C THR A 231 15.05 26.00 3.93
N ALA A 232 14.95 26.49 2.69
CA ALA A 232 14.15 27.66 2.35
C ALA A 232 12.66 27.45 2.63
N LEU A 233 12.13 26.25 2.33
CA LEU A 233 10.75 25.90 2.62
C LEU A 233 10.47 25.95 4.13
N GLN A 234 11.35 25.36 4.96
CA GLN A 234 11.21 25.36 6.41
C GLN A 234 11.23 26.76 6.99
N ILE A 235 12.15 27.61 6.53
CA ILE A 235 12.22 29.04 6.92
C ILE A 235 10.91 29.75 6.53
N SER A 236 10.41 29.54 5.31
CA SER A 236 9.19 30.20 4.83
C SER A 236 7.94 29.86 5.63
N ASN A 237 7.90 28.67 6.24
CA ASN A 237 6.78 28.20 7.06
C ASN A 237 7.00 28.39 8.57
N GLY A 238 8.14 28.96 8.99
CA GLY A 238 8.48 29.12 10.41
C GLY A 238 8.71 27.79 11.14
N TRP A 239 9.16 26.75 10.44
CA TRP A 239 9.43 25.42 10.99
C TRP A 239 10.87 25.29 11.51
N PRO A 240 11.15 24.28 12.36
CA PRO A 240 12.52 23.89 12.66
C PRO A 240 13.31 23.59 11.38
N VAL A 241 14.48 24.21 11.25
CA VAL A 241 15.30 24.08 10.04
C VAL A 241 16.20 22.85 10.18
N THR A 242 15.74 21.73 9.62
CA THR A 242 16.50 20.47 9.55
C THR A 242 17.30 20.36 8.26
N GLY A 243 16.85 21.05 7.21
CA GLY A 243 17.39 20.94 5.85
C GLY A 243 16.95 19.68 5.11
N TYR A 244 16.05 18.86 5.67
CA TYR A 244 15.57 17.60 5.11
C TYR A 244 14.11 17.68 4.66
N VAL A 245 13.63 16.71 3.88
CA VAL A 245 12.22 16.63 3.46
C VAL A 245 11.53 15.47 4.16
N PHE A 246 10.72 15.80 5.16
CA PHE A 246 9.78 14.86 5.78
C PHE A 246 8.41 14.97 5.09
N GLU A 247 7.44 14.18 5.56
CA GLU A 247 6.07 14.19 5.05
C GLU A 247 5.42 15.59 5.09
N GLY A 248 5.77 16.43 6.09
CA GLY A 248 5.27 17.81 6.19
C GLY A 248 5.73 18.70 5.03
N GLU A 249 7.05 18.73 4.76
CA GLU A 249 7.65 19.44 3.62
C GLU A 249 7.15 18.91 2.28
N TRP A 250 6.96 17.59 2.18
CA TRP A 250 6.36 16.98 1.00
C TRP A 250 4.96 17.51 0.74
N ASN A 251 4.09 17.45 1.75
CA ASN A 251 2.67 17.78 1.60
C ASN A 251 2.46 19.23 1.17
N VAL A 252 3.22 20.20 1.71
CA VAL A 252 3.05 21.60 1.30
C VAL A 252 3.49 21.85 -0.14
N VAL A 253 4.52 21.14 -0.63
CA VAL A 253 4.97 21.28 -2.01
C VAL A 253 4.04 20.54 -2.96
N ILE A 254 3.78 19.27 -2.70
CA ILE A 254 3.10 18.39 -3.66
C ILE A 254 1.58 18.55 -3.61
N ARG A 255 0.98 18.62 -2.41
CA ARG A 255 -0.48 18.74 -2.27
C ARG A 255 -0.98 20.18 -2.32
N HIS A 256 -0.13 21.14 -1.94
CA HIS A 256 -0.52 22.56 -1.88
C HIS A 256 0.20 23.44 -2.89
N GLY A 257 1.13 22.89 -3.68
CA GLY A 257 1.83 23.62 -4.73
C GLY A 257 2.78 24.71 -4.23
N GLN A 258 3.15 24.70 -2.94
CA GLN A 258 4.05 25.69 -2.38
C GLN A 258 5.45 25.54 -2.99
N ARG A 259 6.08 26.68 -3.32
CA ARG A 259 7.45 26.72 -3.81
C ARG A 259 8.36 27.41 -2.79
N PRO A 260 9.55 26.86 -2.51
CA PRO A 260 10.51 27.51 -1.63
C PRO A 260 11.05 28.79 -2.26
N ASP A 261 11.28 29.82 -1.44
CA ASP A 261 11.96 31.04 -1.88
C ASP A 261 13.48 30.80 -1.93
N LEU A 262 14.01 30.64 -3.14
CA LEU A 262 15.42 30.31 -3.37
C LEU A 262 16.32 31.55 -3.59
N GLY A 263 15.79 32.77 -3.42
CA GLY A 263 16.60 34.00 -3.43
C GLY A 263 17.29 34.35 -4.76
N GLY A 264 16.65 34.08 -5.90
CA GLY A 264 17.14 34.45 -7.24
C GLY A 264 16.51 35.74 -7.76
N SER A 265 17.34 36.68 -8.21
CA SER A 265 16.99 38.01 -8.74
C SER A 265 15.84 38.01 -9.77
N GLY A 266 14.78 38.77 -9.44
CA GLY A 266 13.90 39.44 -10.41
C GLY A 266 13.08 38.55 -11.35
N HIS A 267 11.89 38.15 -10.91
CA HIS A 267 10.75 38.21 -11.84
C HIS A 267 10.36 39.69 -11.95
N PRO A 268 10.12 40.25 -13.15
CA PRO A 268 9.64 41.62 -13.26
C PRO A 268 8.33 41.71 -12.46
N ALA A 269 8.35 42.62 -11.50
CA ALA A 269 7.17 43.09 -10.82
C ALA A 269 6.12 43.44 -11.88
N ASP A 270 4.91 42.98 -11.65
CA ASP A 270 3.72 43.44 -12.34
C ASP A 270 3.55 44.95 -12.07
N THR A 271 4.24 45.76 -12.87
CA THR A 271 4.16 47.22 -12.82
C THR A 271 2.96 47.68 -13.62
N ALA A 272 1.83 47.87 -12.94
CA ALA A 272 0.88 48.96 -13.22
C ALA A 272 -0.14 49.03 -12.07
N ARG A 273 -0.45 50.16 -11.44
CA ARG A 273 0.04 51.54 -11.49
C ARG A 273 -0.64 52.23 -10.31
N GLY A 274 0.12 52.84 -9.41
CA GLY A 274 -0.41 53.73 -8.38
C GLY A 274 -0.71 55.12 -8.94
N THR A 275 -1.95 55.57 -8.72
CA THR A 275 -2.42 56.93 -8.45
C THR A 275 -1.99 58.12 -9.32
N ARG A 276 -2.99 58.81 -9.90
CA ARG A 276 -3.10 60.29 -9.83
C ARG A 276 -4.55 60.76 -10.00
N GLN A 277 -4.96 61.65 -9.10
CA GLN A 277 -6.10 62.58 -9.21
C GLN A 277 -5.96 63.43 -10.49
N ASP A 278 -7.05 63.84 -11.16
CA ASP A 278 -7.83 65.04 -10.80
C ASP A 278 -9.01 65.33 -11.77
N LEU A 279 -10.01 66.05 -11.24
CA LEU A 279 -11.03 66.92 -11.89
C LEU A 279 -12.21 66.37 -12.73
N GLY A 280 -13.43 66.56 -12.19
CA GLY A 280 -14.51 67.31 -12.88
C GLY A 280 -15.78 66.56 -13.33
N GLY A 281 -16.93 66.90 -12.74
CA GLY A 281 -18.20 67.06 -13.49
C GLY A 281 -19.37 66.10 -13.21
N CYS A 282 -20.28 66.55 -12.34
CA CYS A 282 -21.75 66.55 -12.46
C CYS A 282 -22.61 65.26 -12.61
N VAL A 283 -23.45 65.07 -11.56
CA VAL A 283 -24.92 64.85 -11.56
C VAL A 283 -25.47 63.44 -11.85
N ALA A 284 -26.00 62.78 -10.80
CA ALA A 284 -27.44 62.49 -10.58
C ALA A 284 -27.66 61.27 -9.64
N VAL A 285 -28.52 61.43 -8.64
CA VAL A 285 -29.15 60.37 -7.83
C VAL A 285 -30.44 59.93 -8.56
N PRO A 286 -30.89 58.65 -8.50
CA PRO A 286 -31.96 58.34 -7.53
C PRO A 286 -31.96 56.91 -6.91
N ASP A 287 -32.49 56.87 -5.69
CA ASP A 287 -33.38 55.91 -5.01
C ASP A 287 -33.09 54.40 -4.80
N HIS A 288 -33.35 54.03 -3.53
CA HIS A 288 -33.57 52.76 -2.81
C HIS A 288 -34.57 51.75 -3.45
N PRO A 289 -34.90 50.57 -2.84
CA PRO A 289 -34.24 49.74 -1.78
C PRO A 289 -34.30 48.20 -2.06
N GLY A 290 -33.64 47.41 -1.19
CA GLY A 290 -34.22 46.13 -0.72
C GLY A 290 -33.37 44.87 -0.84
N HIS A 291 -33.01 44.29 0.33
CA HIS A 291 -33.52 42.99 0.82
C HIS A 291 -32.50 42.17 1.64
N ARG A 292 -32.84 42.08 2.95
CA ARG A 292 -32.89 40.89 3.83
C ARG A 292 -31.64 40.02 4.00
N ARG A 293 -31.10 40.11 5.22
CA ARG A 293 -30.38 39.06 5.95
C ARG A 293 -31.35 37.93 6.37
N ILE A 294 -30.93 36.66 6.24
CA ILE A 294 -31.38 35.53 7.09
C ILE A 294 -30.16 34.60 7.34
N PRO A 295 -30.02 33.99 8.54
CA PRO A 295 -28.76 33.44 9.05
C PRO A 295 -28.65 31.89 9.03
N VAL A 296 -27.42 31.47 9.34
CA VAL A 296 -26.88 30.11 9.54
C VAL A 296 -27.65 29.32 10.62
N ARG A 297 -27.93 28.03 10.36
CA ARG A 297 -28.43 27.08 11.35
C ARG A 297 -27.44 25.91 11.51
N HIS A 298 -26.89 25.79 12.72
CA HIS A 298 -26.26 24.58 13.25
C HIS A 298 -27.31 23.50 13.51
N LEU A 299 -26.95 22.23 13.25
CA LEU A 299 -27.66 21.05 13.78
C LEU A 299 -26.62 20.05 14.31
N LEU A 300 -26.49 20.02 15.64
CA LEU A 300 -26.05 18.89 16.46
C LEU A 300 -27.29 18.06 16.80
N PHE A 301 -27.18 16.73 16.93
CA PHE A 301 -27.95 15.83 17.84
C PHE A 301 -27.55 14.34 17.63
N PRO A 302 -27.80 13.40 18.58
CA PRO A 302 -26.77 12.95 19.51
C PRO A 302 -26.55 11.42 19.58
N ILE A 303 -25.58 11.06 20.43
CA ILE A 303 -25.16 9.75 20.93
C ILE A 303 -26.27 9.05 21.72
N GLN A 304 -26.40 7.72 21.58
CA GLN A 304 -27.18 6.89 22.51
C GLN A 304 -26.40 5.62 22.88
N GLN A 305 -26.05 5.52 24.17
CA GLN A 305 -25.53 4.33 24.84
C GLN A 305 -26.66 3.32 25.11
N ARG A 306 -26.35 2.02 25.10
CA ARG A 306 -27.04 1.01 25.90
C ARG A 306 -26.05 0.01 26.47
N GLU A 307 -26.26 -0.30 27.74
CA GLU A 307 -25.47 -1.16 28.60
C GLU A 307 -25.81 -2.65 28.48
N HIS A 308 -24.78 -3.45 28.77
CA HIS A 308 -24.70 -4.76 29.42
C HIS A 308 -25.96 -5.64 29.64
N ALA A 309 -25.85 -6.88 29.18
CA ALA A 309 -26.35 -8.07 29.89
C ALA A 309 -25.30 -9.19 29.74
N GLY A 310 -24.86 -9.74 30.87
CA GLY A 310 -23.84 -10.80 30.94
C GLY A 310 -24.38 -12.18 30.58
N TYR A 311 -23.46 -13.08 30.20
CA TYR A 311 -23.66 -14.51 30.35
C TYR A 311 -22.33 -15.21 30.64
N GLU A 312 -22.46 -16.29 31.39
CA GLU A 312 -21.45 -17.01 32.17
C GLU A 312 -20.35 -17.70 31.35
N VAL A 313 -19.21 -17.81 32.04
CA VAL A 313 -18.02 -18.60 31.68
C VAL A 313 -18.31 -20.09 31.86
N ARG A 314 -18.17 -20.90 30.80
CA ARG A 314 -17.80 -22.32 30.91
C ARG A 314 -17.00 -22.80 29.68
N GLY A 315 -15.82 -23.36 29.97
CA GLY A 315 -15.21 -24.46 29.22
C GLY A 315 -14.32 -24.09 28.05
N GLU A 316 -13.00 -24.16 28.25
CA GLU A 316 -12.05 -24.40 27.15
C GLU A 316 -12.40 -25.70 26.42
N PRO A 317 -12.12 -25.77 25.11
CA PRO A 317 -11.21 -26.82 24.68
C PRO A 317 -10.09 -26.28 23.77
N ARG A 318 -8.88 -26.78 24.04
CA ARG A 318 -7.73 -26.73 23.15
C ARG A 318 -8.12 -27.36 21.81
N LEU A 319 -8.02 -26.61 20.72
CA LEU A 319 -8.10 -27.15 19.37
C LEU A 319 -6.79 -26.82 18.65
N GLY A 320 -5.98 -27.85 18.47
CA GLY A 320 -4.91 -27.85 17.48
C GLY A 320 -5.55 -27.76 16.09
N GLY A 321 -5.21 -26.70 15.37
CA GLY A 321 -5.55 -26.56 13.96
C GLY A 321 -4.60 -27.43 13.14
N ALA A 322 -5.11 -28.54 12.63
CA ALA A 322 -4.49 -29.24 11.51
C ALA A 322 -4.76 -28.43 10.23
N CYS A 323 -3.71 -27.88 9.65
CA CYS A 323 -3.68 -27.56 8.22
C CYS A 323 -3.29 -28.85 7.49
N LEU A 324 -4.14 -29.30 6.56
CA LEU A 324 -3.93 -30.44 5.67
C LEU A 324 -3.92 -29.95 4.23
#